data_AF-A0A6L5X6P0-F1
#
_entry.id   AF-A0A6L5X6P0-F1
#
_cell.length_a   1.000
_cell.length_b   1.000
_cell.length_c   1.000
_cell.angle_alpha   90.00
_cell.angle_beta   90.00
_cell.angle_gamma   90.00
#
_symmetry.space_group_name_H-M   'P 1'
#
loop_
_entity.id
_entity.type
_entity.pdbx_description
1 polymer ?
#
loop_
_entity_poly.entity_id
_entity_poly.type
_entity_poly.pdbx_seq_one_letter_code
_entity_poly.pdbx_strand_id
1 'polypeptide(L)'
;MSIAEILLVVAGLSINVFLISQKDGAMIRRIRPGSLLMLCVFFFVFESLSMLAGFRLTRITFFRNSSSTDLKKFCYFCAVVLFLIIAAYMLFKAFTEREIDEHLTEISITRTILQAIGVAVFAFICGIGWGFIGHNIYLATGVLAAATVIAVFSGIYMGYRDGCRYRKGFFAVGGSCLLFVGVEILVRYF
;
A
#
# COMPACT_ATOMS: atom_id res chain seq x y z
N MET A 1 5.06 -18.60 -2.93
CA MET A 1 4.98 -17.72 -1.76
C MET A 1 4.38 -18.48 -0.59
N SER A 2 4.86 -18.25 0.62
CA SER A 2 4.16 -18.63 1.85
C SER A 2 3.03 -17.65 2.14
N ILE A 3 2.01 -18.06 2.88
CA ILE A 3 0.94 -17.16 3.37
C ILE A 3 1.55 -16.00 4.19
N ALA A 4 2.70 -16.23 4.81
CA ALA A 4 3.45 -15.21 5.54
C ALA A 4 3.86 -14.01 4.67
N GLU A 5 4.41 -14.24 3.47
CA GLU A 5 4.81 -13.16 2.55
C GLU A 5 3.61 -12.32 2.13
N ILE A 6 2.47 -12.98 1.89
CA ILE A 6 1.22 -12.31 1.52
C ILE A 6 0.77 -11.38 2.65
N LEU A 7 0.76 -11.89 3.88
CA LEU A 7 0.41 -11.11 5.06
C LEU A 7 1.37 -9.95 5.29
N LEU A 8 2.66 -10.14 5.04
CA LEU A 8 3.69 -9.12 5.22
C LEU A 8 3.57 -7.98 4.19
N VAL A 9 3.30 -8.29 2.92
CA VAL A 9 3.03 -7.27 1.88
C VAL A 9 1.74 -6.51 2.21
N VAL A 10 0.67 -7.23 2.56
CA VAL A 10 -0.60 -6.60 2.93
C VAL A 10 -0.43 -5.71 4.15
N ALA A 11 0.30 -6.17 5.18
CA ALA A 11 0.60 -5.37 6.36
C ALA A 11 1.37 -4.10 5.99
N GLY A 12 2.40 -4.23 5.14
CA GLY A 12 3.18 -3.10 4.63
C GLY A 12 2.34 -2.05 3.89
N LEU A 13 1.47 -2.49 2.97
CA LEU A 13 0.56 -1.58 2.25
C LEU A 13 -0.48 -0.95 3.17
N SER A 14 -1.03 -1.74 4.09
CA SER A 14 -2.06 -1.28 5.03
C SER A 14 -1.51 -0.18 5.95
N ILE A 15 -0.23 -0.25 6.32
CA ILE A 15 0.43 0.81 7.10
C ILE A 15 0.43 2.15 6.35
N ASN A 16 0.64 2.16 5.02
CA ASN A 16 0.60 3.39 4.24
C ASN A 16 -0.80 4.02 4.25
N VAL A 17 -1.85 3.22 4.10
CA VAL A 17 -3.24 3.67 4.19
C VAL A 17 -3.57 4.15 5.62
N PHE A 18 -3.13 3.44 6.64
CA PHE A 18 -3.28 3.81 8.05
C PHE A 18 -2.67 5.19 8.34
N LEU A 19 -1.44 5.43 7.89
CA LEU A 19 -0.72 6.70 8.09
C LEU A 19 -1.42 7.89 7.41
N ILE A 20 -1.95 7.68 6.21
CA ILE A 20 -2.74 8.69 5.48
C ILE A 20 -4.03 8.99 6.24
N SER A 21 -4.71 7.94 6.70
CA SER A 21 -5.95 8.01 7.47
C SER A 21 -5.75 8.70 8.83
N GLN A 22 -4.62 8.47 9.48
CA GLN A 22 -4.22 9.14 10.72
C GLN A 22 -3.99 10.63 10.50
N LYS A 23 -3.32 11.01 9.41
CA LYS A 23 -3.10 12.41 9.05
C LYS A 23 -4.42 13.13 8.81
N ASP A 24 -5.37 12.46 8.16
CA ASP A 24 -6.69 13.02 7.92
C ASP A 24 -7.47 13.10 9.24
N GLY A 25 -7.44 12.04 10.08
CA GLY A 25 -8.04 12.02 11.42
C GLY A 25 -7.58 13.16 12.32
N ALA A 26 -6.28 13.49 12.30
CA ALA A 26 -5.71 14.59 13.09
C ALA A 26 -6.10 15.99 12.58
N MET A 27 -6.41 16.15 11.29
CA MET A 27 -6.81 17.45 10.72
C MET A 27 -8.31 17.74 10.86
N ILE A 28 -9.12 16.74 11.24
CA ILE A 28 -10.59 16.83 11.25
C ILE A 28 -11.10 17.31 12.61
N ARG A 29 -11.87 18.41 12.61
CA ARG A 29 -12.54 18.94 13.81
C ARG A 29 -13.76 18.13 14.26
N ARG A 30 -14.44 17.42 13.35
CA ARG A 30 -15.56 16.49 13.66
C ARG A 30 -15.56 15.32 12.69
N ILE A 31 -15.56 14.11 13.22
CA ILE A 31 -15.73 12.88 12.44
C ILE A 31 -17.16 12.85 11.88
N ARG A 32 -17.33 13.21 10.61
CA ARG A 32 -18.60 12.98 9.91
C ARG A 32 -18.59 11.54 9.37
N PRO A 33 -19.53 10.68 9.78
CA PRO A 33 -19.54 9.28 9.34
C PRO A 33 -19.67 9.14 7.82
N GLY A 34 -20.37 10.08 7.15
CA GLY A 34 -20.46 10.11 5.69
C GLY A 34 -19.12 10.33 4.97
N SER A 35 -18.28 11.24 5.46
CA SER A 35 -16.96 11.50 4.87
C SER A 35 -15.99 10.34 5.13
N LEU A 36 -16.08 9.72 6.31
CA LEU A 36 -15.31 8.52 6.66
C LEU A 36 -15.63 7.34 5.74
N LEU A 37 -16.92 7.10 5.51
CA LEU A 37 -17.39 6.04 4.65
C LEU A 37 -17.00 6.29 3.19
N MET A 38 -17.10 7.54 2.73
CA MET A 38 -16.62 7.95 1.41
C MET A 38 -15.12 7.67 1.26
N LEU A 39 -14.28 8.10 2.22
CA LEU A 39 -12.83 7.85 2.21
C LEU A 39 -12.52 6.35 2.09
N CYS A 40 -13.19 5.53 2.90
CA CYS A 40 -13.02 4.08 2.93
C CYS A 40 -13.38 3.44 1.60
N VAL A 41 -14.51 3.83 1.00
CA VAL A 41 -14.94 3.36 -0.33
C VAL A 41 -13.95 3.79 -1.41
N PHE A 42 -13.45 5.03 -1.38
CA PHE A 42 -12.46 5.50 -2.35
C PHE A 42 -11.16 4.69 -2.28
N PHE A 43 -10.57 4.53 -1.09
CA PHE A 43 -9.36 3.71 -0.95
C PHE A 43 -9.60 2.28 -1.38
N PHE A 44 -10.67 1.64 -0.91
CA PHE A 44 -11.02 0.27 -1.25
C PHE A 44 -11.16 0.07 -2.77
N VAL A 45 -11.91 0.95 -3.45
CA VAL A 45 -12.17 0.85 -4.88
C VAL A 45 -10.90 1.10 -5.69
N PHE A 46 -10.17 2.18 -5.39
CA PHE A 46 -8.96 2.52 -6.14
C PHE A 46 -7.85 1.48 -5.95
N GLU A 47 -7.68 0.97 -4.73
CA GLU A 47 -6.67 -0.05 -4.41
C GLU A 47 -6.99 -1.39 -5.06
N SER A 48 -8.24 -1.85 -4.95
CA SER A 48 -8.69 -3.10 -5.57
C SER A 48 -8.60 -3.03 -7.10
N LEU A 49 -9.05 -1.92 -7.69
CA LEU A 49 -9.00 -1.70 -9.13
C LEU A 49 -7.55 -1.67 -9.62
N SER A 50 -6.67 -0.99 -8.90
CA SER A 50 -5.26 -0.88 -9.23
C SER A 50 -4.53 -2.23 -9.15
N MET A 51 -4.79 -3.00 -8.10
CA MET A 51 -4.20 -4.33 -7.93
C MET A 51 -4.64 -5.30 -9.05
N LEU A 52 -5.93 -5.27 -9.43
CA LEU A 52 -6.46 -6.03 -10.55
C LEU A 52 -5.90 -5.56 -11.90
N ALA A 53 -5.75 -4.25 -12.10
CA ALA A 53 -5.20 -3.66 -13.31
C ALA A 53 -3.73 -4.07 -13.50
N GLY A 54 -2.91 -3.97 -12.45
CA GLY A 54 -1.50 -4.39 -12.47
C GLY A 54 -1.36 -5.86 -12.88
N PHE A 55 -2.22 -6.73 -12.36
CA PHE A 55 -2.23 -8.15 -12.72
C PHE A 55 -2.69 -8.43 -14.16
N ARG A 56 -3.70 -7.71 -14.65
CA ARG A 56 -4.18 -7.86 -16.04
C ARG A 56 -3.11 -7.40 -17.04
N LEU A 57 -2.38 -6.33 -16.74
CA LEU A 57 -1.23 -5.91 -17.56
C LEU A 57 -0.18 -7.01 -17.63
N THR A 58 0.21 -7.60 -16.50
CA THR A 58 1.17 -8.70 -16.49
C THR A 58 0.65 -9.90 -17.27
N ARG A 59 -0.64 -10.25 -17.17
CA ARG A 59 -1.21 -11.38 -17.93
C ARG A 59 -1.25 -11.12 -19.45
N ILE A 60 -1.60 -9.91 -19.89
CA ILE A 60 -1.75 -9.59 -21.34
C ILE A 60 -0.39 -9.49 -22.03
N THR A 61 0.60 -8.86 -21.39
CA THR A 61 1.91 -8.64 -21.99
C THR A 61 2.79 -9.90 -21.94
N PHE A 62 2.64 -10.74 -20.92
CA PHE A 62 3.58 -11.84 -20.64
C PHE A 62 3.14 -13.22 -21.17
N PHE A 63 1.84 -13.51 -21.31
CA PHE A 63 1.38 -14.80 -21.86
C PHE A 63 1.50 -14.93 -23.39
N ARG A 64 1.78 -13.83 -24.11
CA ARG A 64 1.89 -13.86 -25.58
C ARG A 64 3.30 -14.25 -26.07
N ASN A 65 4.36 -14.01 -25.29
CA ASN A 65 5.74 -14.28 -25.71
C ASN A 65 6.55 -15.05 -24.66
N SER A 66 6.83 -16.32 -24.98
CA SER A 66 7.97 -17.13 -24.51
C SER A 66 7.94 -17.80 -23.13
N SER A 67 7.76 -19.12 -23.19
CA SER A 67 8.11 -20.13 -22.18
C SER A 67 9.63 -20.26 -21.95
N SER A 68 10.32 -19.21 -21.49
CA SER A 68 11.74 -19.30 -21.13
C SER A 68 11.93 -19.17 -19.61
N THR A 69 12.69 -20.10 -19.00
CA THR A 69 13.04 -20.08 -17.57
C THR A 69 13.76 -18.80 -17.12
N ASP A 70 14.48 -18.14 -18.02
CA ASP A 70 15.20 -16.89 -17.74
C ASP A 70 14.27 -15.68 -17.56
N LEU A 71 13.12 -15.66 -18.26
CA LEU A 71 12.12 -14.60 -18.12
C LEU A 71 11.49 -14.60 -16.72
N LYS A 72 11.28 -15.79 -16.12
CA LYS A 72 10.78 -15.89 -14.75
C LYS A 72 11.75 -15.27 -13.75
N LYS A 73 13.05 -15.55 -13.85
CA LYS A 73 14.07 -14.94 -12.98
C LYS A 73 14.10 -13.41 -13.12
N PHE A 74 14.02 -12.91 -14.36
CA PHE A 74 13.93 -11.48 -14.63
C PHE A 74 12.67 -10.84 -14.01
N CYS A 75 11.53 -11.53 -14.06
CA CYS A 75 10.30 -11.09 -13.42
C CYS A 75 10.40 -11.00 -11.88
N TYR A 76 10.98 -12.01 -11.24
CA TYR A 76 11.21 -11.96 -9.79
C TYR A 76 12.17 -10.82 -9.43
N PHE A 77 13.22 -10.61 -10.22
CA PHE A 77 14.12 -9.47 -10.05
C PHE A 77 13.38 -8.13 -10.17
N CYS A 78 12.52 -7.96 -11.20
CA CYS A 78 11.69 -6.76 -11.33
C CYS A 78 10.74 -6.56 -10.13
N ALA A 79 10.11 -7.62 -9.62
CA ALA A 79 9.25 -7.53 -8.44
C ALA A 79 10.04 -7.06 -7.20
N VAL A 80 11.24 -7.61 -6.97
CA VAL A 80 12.11 -7.18 -5.86
C VAL A 80 12.49 -5.72 -5.99
N VAL A 81 12.89 -5.27 -7.18
CA VAL A 81 13.23 -3.86 -7.44
C VAL A 81 12.03 -2.95 -7.15
N LEU A 82 10.83 -3.34 -7.57
CA LEU A 82 9.60 -2.61 -7.30
C LEU A 82 9.33 -2.49 -5.79
N PHE A 83 9.43 -3.60 -5.04
CA PHE A 83 9.26 -3.57 -3.58
C PHE A 83 10.32 -2.72 -2.88
N LEU A 84 11.59 -2.79 -3.32
CA LEU A 84 12.67 -1.96 -2.81
C LEU A 84 12.43 -0.47 -3.04
N ILE A 85 11.93 -0.09 -4.22
CA ILE A 85 11.58 1.30 -4.52
C ILE A 85 10.50 1.81 -3.56
N ILE A 86 9.46 1.01 -3.30
CA ILE A 86 8.41 1.37 -2.36
C ILE A 86 8.96 1.48 -0.93
N ALA A 87 9.75 0.49 -0.49
CA ALA A 87 10.36 0.48 0.83
C ALA A 87 11.25 1.71 1.05
N ALA A 88 12.10 2.04 0.06
CA ALA A 88 12.96 3.21 0.07
C ALA A 88 12.15 4.52 0.09
N TYR A 89 11.08 4.62 -0.69
CA TYR A 89 10.18 5.77 -0.66
C TYR A 89 9.55 5.96 0.74
N MET A 90 9.06 4.88 1.35
CA MET A 90 8.47 4.94 2.70
C MET A 90 9.50 5.34 3.76
N LEU A 91 10.71 4.79 3.70
CA LEU A 91 11.81 5.16 4.59
C LEU A 91 12.21 6.63 4.40
N PHE A 92 12.40 7.07 3.15
CA PHE A 92 12.75 8.45 2.84
C PHE A 92 11.70 9.43 3.37
N LYS A 93 10.42 9.07 3.25
CA LYS A 93 9.31 9.86 3.80
C LYS A 93 9.31 9.86 5.34
N ALA A 94 9.67 8.74 5.98
CA ALA A 94 9.86 8.66 7.43
C ALA A 94 10.93 9.65 7.93
N PHE A 95 12.04 9.77 7.20
CA PHE A 95 13.17 10.65 7.55
C PHE A 95 12.93 12.12 7.16
N THR A 96 12.19 12.38 6.08
CA THR A 96 11.96 13.73 5.55
C THR A 96 10.76 14.44 6.18
N GLU A 97 9.79 13.70 6.73
CA GLU A 97 8.62 14.32 7.35
C GLU A 97 9.00 15.04 8.65
N ARG A 98 9.12 16.38 8.54
CA ARG A 98 9.09 17.30 9.69
C ARG A 98 7.69 17.38 10.27
N GLU A 99 7.61 17.79 11.53
CA GLU A 99 6.35 18.01 12.26
C GLU A 99 5.40 18.82 11.38
N ILE A 100 4.22 18.25 11.13
CA ILE A 100 3.19 18.96 10.41
C ILE A 100 2.63 20.00 11.38
N ASP A 101 2.69 21.27 11.01
CA ASP A 101 1.85 22.30 11.61
C ASP A 101 0.39 21.88 11.39
N GLU A 102 -0.24 21.40 12.46
CA GLU A 102 -1.63 20.96 12.50
C GLU A 102 -2.56 22.15 12.22
N HIS A 103 -2.75 22.51 10.95
CA HIS A 103 -3.78 23.45 10.55
C HIS A 103 -5.11 22.73 10.36
N LEU A 104 -6.13 23.18 11.09
CA LEU A 104 -7.53 22.80 10.92
C LEU A 104 -7.95 23.05 9.46
N THR A 105 -7.96 22.00 8.65
CA THR A 105 -8.40 22.06 7.25
C THR A 105 -9.60 21.15 7.06
N GLU A 106 -10.64 21.63 6.39
CA GLU A 106 -11.76 20.77 6.00
C GLU A 106 -11.29 19.66 5.06
N ILE A 107 -11.83 18.45 5.22
CA ILE A 107 -11.56 17.34 4.30
C ILE A 107 -12.13 17.73 2.93
N SER A 108 -11.27 18.18 2.02
CA SER A 108 -11.66 18.39 0.64
C SER A 108 -11.63 17.06 -0.10
N ILE A 109 -12.70 16.76 -0.84
CA ILE A 109 -12.82 15.56 -1.67
C ILE A 109 -11.64 15.44 -2.64
N THR A 110 -11.17 16.58 -3.16
CA THR A 110 -9.99 16.68 -4.04
C THR A 110 -8.73 16.11 -3.38
N ARG A 111 -8.53 16.35 -2.08
CA ARG A 111 -7.36 15.87 -1.33
C ARG A 111 -7.45 14.37 -1.06
N THR A 112 -8.64 13.87 -0.71
CA THR A 112 -8.90 12.43 -0.61
C THR A 112 -8.61 11.72 -1.93
N ILE A 113 -9.05 12.27 -3.06
CA ILE A 113 -8.77 11.69 -4.39
C ILE A 113 -7.26 11.68 -4.66
N LEU A 114 -6.54 12.76 -4.36
CA LEU A 114 -5.10 12.81 -4.56
C LEU A 114 -4.35 11.76 -3.72
N GLN A 115 -4.77 11.57 -2.46
CA GLN A 115 -4.23 10.55 -1.57
C GLN A 115 -4.56 9.13 -2.06
N ALA A 116 -5.79 8.91 -2.52
CA ALA A 116 -6.23 7.63 -3.09
C ALA A 116 -5.44 7.28 -4.35
N ILE A 117 -5.14 8.24 -5.23
CA ILE A 117 -4.27 8.05 -6.40
C ILE A 117 -2.85 7.66 -5.94
N GLY A 118 -2.31 8.32 -4.92
CA GLY A 118 -1.00 7.97 -4.36
C GLY A 118 -0.95 6.51 -3.87
N VAL A 119 -1.95 6.08 -3.10
CA VAL A 119 -2.08 4.69 -2.63
C VAL A 119 -2.28 3.72 -3.81
N ALA A 120 -3.08 4.10 -4.80
CA ALA A 120 -3.32 3.29 -5.98
C ALA A 120 -2.04 2.98 -6.75
N VAL A 121 -1.08 3.91 -6.83
CA VAL A 121 0.22 3.66 -7.49
C VAL A 121 1.00 2.56 -6.76
N PHE A 122 1.04 2.57 -5.42
CA PHE A 122 1.71 1.52 -4.64
C PHE A 122 1.02 0.16 -4.81
N ALA A 123 -0.31 0.14 -4.80
CA ALA A 123 -1.10 -1.05 -5.06
C ALA A 123 -0.94 -1.57 -6.50
N PHE A 124 -0.75 -0.68 -7.48
CA PHE A 124 -0.50 -1.03 -8.87
C PHE A 124 0.81 -1.80 -9.00
N ILE A 125 1.86 -1.23 -8.41
CA ILE A 125 3.20 -1.79 -8.41
C ILE A 125 3.19 -3.17 -7.73
N CYS A 126 2.51 -3.30 -6.59
CA CYS A 126 2.35 -4.59 -5.93
C CYS A 126 1.53 -5.59 -6.75
N GLY A 127 0.49 -5.13 -7.47
CA GLY A 127 -0.29 -5.95 -8.39
C GLY A 127 0.53 -6.49 -9.56
N ILE A 128 1.46 -5.68 -10.10
CA ILE A 128 2.43 -6.12 -11.11
C ILE A 128 3.36 -7.19 -10.52
N GLY A 129 3.93 -6.93 -9.34
CA GLY A 129 4.78 -7.89 -8.62
C GLY A 129 4.07 -9.23 -8.38
N TRP A 130 2.79 -9.19 -8.00
CA TRP A 130 1.96 -10.38 -7.81
C TRP A 130 1.70 -11.14 -9.11
N GLY A 131 1.51 -10.42 -10.22
CA GLY A 131 1.35 -10.99 -11.55
C GLY A 131 2.55 -11.81 -11.99
N PHE A 132 3.76 -11.46 -11.54
CA PHE A 132 4.98 -12.21 -11.82
C PHE A 132 5.11 -13.49 -10.99
N ILE A 133 4.65 -13.45 -9.75
CA ILE A 133 4.70 -14.58 -8.81
C ILE A 133 3.63 -15.65 -9.14
N GLY A 134 2.56 -15.27 -9.86
CA GLY A 134 1.59 -16.21 -10.42
C GLY A 134 0.66 -16.89 -9.42
N HIS A 135 0.51 -16.34 -8.21
CA HIS A 135 -0.40 -16.87 -7.18
C HIS A 135 -1.82 -16.31 -7.31
N ASN A 136 -2.81 -16.93 -6.65
CA ASN A 136 -4.20 -16.46 -6.51
C ASN A 136 -4.29 -15.01 -6.02
N ILE A 137 -4.30 -14.07 -6.96
CA ILE A 137 -4.40 -12.64 -6.66
C ILE A 137 -5.73 -12.28 -6.01
N TYR A 138 -6.80 -13.00 -6.33
CA TYR A 138 -8.12 -12.77 -5.73
C TYR A 138 -8.09 -12.85 -4.20
N LEU A 139 -7.32 -13.78 -3.63
CA LEU A 139 -7.13 -13.88 -2.19
C LEU A 139 -6.33 -12.69 -1.65
N ALA A 140 -5.24 -12.32 -2.32
CA ALA A 140 -4.40 -11.20 -1.91
C ALA A 140 -5.16 -9.87 -1.95
N THR A 141 -5.93 -9.62 -3.02
CA THR A 141 -6.79 -8.44 -3.16
C THR A 141 -7.88 -8.43 -2.10
N GLY A 142 -8.52 -9.57 -1.83
CA GLY A 142 -9.55 -9.65 -0.78
C GLY A 142 -9.00 -9.35 0.62
N VAL A 143 -7.83 -9.93 0.96
CA VAL A 143 -7.17 -9.72 2.25
C VAL A 143 -6.67 -8.28 2.37
N LEU A 144 -6.09 -7.72 1.29
CA LEU A 144 -5.67 -6.32 1.24
C LEU A 144 -6.86 -5.38 1.47
N ALA A 145 -7.95 -5.59 0.74
CA ALA A 145 -9.10 -4.72 0.79
C ALA A 145 -9.82 -4.78 2.15
N ALA A 146 -9.83 -5.94 2.82
CA ALA A 146 -10.29 -6.05 4.21
C ALA A 146 -9.35 -5.34 5.19
N ALA A 147 -8.03 -5.52 5.03
CA ALA A 147 -7.03 -4.88 5.88
C ALA A 147 -7.06 -3.35 5.76
N THR A 148 -7.33 -2.81 4.56
CA THR A 148 -7.36 -1.37 4.33
C THR A 148 -8.57 -0.70 4.95
N VAL A 149 -9.73 -1.36 4.95
CA VAL A 149 -10.90 -0.89 5.71
C VAL A 149 -10.54 -0.78 7.21
N ILE A 150 -9.94 -1.82 7.78
CA ILE A 150 -9.52 -1.82 9.20
C ILE A 150 -8.48 -0.72 9.46
N ALA A 151 -7.52 -0.55 8.55
CA ALA A 151 -6.48 0.47 8.61
C ALA A 151 -7.06 1.90 8.56
N VAL A 152 -8.08 2.16 7.74
CA VAL A 152 -8.74 3.46 7.65
C VAL A 152 -9.47 3.77 8.96
N PHE A 153 -10.26 2.82 9.47
CA PHE A 153 -11.01 3.00 10.73
C PHE A 153 -10.07 3.25 11.91
N SER A 154 -9.05 2.40 12.07
CA SER A 154 -8.08 2.52 13.16
C SER A 154 -7.24 3.78 13.01
N GLY A 155 -6.81 4.13 11.79
CA GLY A 155 -6.00 5.32 11.51
C GLY A 155 -6.74 6.60 11.89
N ILE A 156 -7.99 6.76 11.49
CA ILE A 156 -8.77 7.97 11.80
C ILE A 156 -9.03 8.08 13.31
N TYR A 157 -9.36 6.97 13.97
CA TYR A 157 -9.62 6.98 15.41
C TYR A 157 -8.35 7.32 16.21
N MET A 158 -7.21 6.74 15.84
CA MET A 158 -5.92 7.01 16.47
C MET A 158 -5.46 8.45 16.18
N GLY A 159 -5.68 8.95 14.97
CA GLY A 159 -5.37 10.33 14.58
C GLY A 159 -6.20 11.36 15.33
N TYR A 160 -7.48 11.07 15.60
CA TYR A 160 -8.36 11.94 16.38
C TYR A 160 -7.97 12.02 17.87
N ARG A 161 -7.45 10.93 18.44
CA ARG A 161 -7.15 10.84 19.88
C ARG A 161 -5.71 11.27 20.22
N ASP A 162 -4.73 10.83 19.43
CA ASP A 162 -3.30 10.94 19.77
C ASP A 162 -2.52 11.94 18.90
N GLY A 163 -3.17 12.53 17.89
CA GLY A 163 -2.53 13.45 16.93
C GLY A 163 -1.46 12.79 16.05
N CYS A 164 -0.60 13.60 15.42
CA CYS A 164 0.43 13.11 14.48
C CYS A 164 1.77 12.67 15.13
N ARG A 165 1.83 12.50 16.45
CA ARG A 165 3.09 12.45 17.22
C ARG A 165 3.97 11.21 16.96
N TYR A 166 3.39 10.07 16.56
CA TYR A 166 4.11 8.79 16.36
C TYR A 166 4.32 8.39 14.89
N ARG A 167 4.07 9.31 13.95
CA ARG A 167 4.01 8.98 12.52
C ARG A 167 5.31 8.42 11.93
N LYS A 168 6.46 8.94 12.37
CA LYS A 168 7.79 8.49 11.91
C LYS A 168 8.03 7.02 12.22
N GLY A 169 7.59 6.55 13.39
CA GLY A 169 7.73 5.15 13.80
C GLY A 169 6.91 4.21 12.92
N PHE A 170 5.64 4.52 12.65
CA PHE A 170 4.79 3.71 11.79
C PHE A 170 5.29 3.67 10.33
N PHE A 171 5.79 4.79 9.79
CA PHE A 171 6.40 4.81 8.45
C PHE A 171 7.65 3.93 8.37
N ALA A 172 8.51 3.97 9.40
CA ALA A 172 9.69 3.13 9.49
C ALA A 172 9.33 1.65 9.55
N VAL A 173 8.35 1.26 10.37
CA VAL A 173 7.87 -0.13 10.48
C VAL A 173 7.32 -0.64 9.14
N GLY A 174 6.47 0.16 8.46
CA GLY A 174 5.94 -0.22 7.15
C GLY A 174 7.03 -0.38 6.09
N GLY A 175 7.97 0.56 6.02
CA GLY A 175 9.12 0.47 5.13
C GLY A 175 9.99 -0.75 5.41
N SER A 176 10.30 -1.02 6.68
CA SER A 176 11.07 -2.20 7.10
C SER A 176 10.38 -3.51 6.76
N CYS A 177 9.06 -3.61 6.93
CA CYS A 177 8.29 -4.79 6.50
C CYS A 177 8.43 -5.05 4.99
N LEU A 178 8.26 -4.02 4.15
CA LEU A 178 8.44 -4.19 2.70
C LEU A 178 9.88 -4.53 2.30
N LEU A 179 10.87 -3.96 3.01
CA LEU A 179 12.28 -4.27 2.79
C LEU A 179 12.56 -5.74 3.09
N PHE A 180 12.00 -6.26 4.18
CA PHE A 180 12.13 -7.67 4.56
C PHE A 180 11.50 -8.59 3.50
N VAL A 181 10.32 -8.26 2.98
CA VAL A 181 9.72 -9.02 1.87
C VAL A 181 10.60 -8.99 0.62
N GLY A 182 11.12 -7.81 0.24
CA GLY A 182 11.99 -7.68 -0.92
C GLY A 182 13.22 -8.59 -0.82
N VAL A 183 13.83 -8.66 0.37
CA VAL A 183 14.97 -9.55 0.66
C VAL A 183 14.57 -11.02 0.65
N GLU A 184 13.42 -11.39 1.25
CA GLU A 184 12.93 -12.77 1.26
C GLU A 184 12.69 -13.29 -0.16
N ILE A 185 12.06 -12.49 -1.03
CA ILE A 185 11.84 -12.84 -2.43
C ILE A 185 13.17 -13.02 -3.17
N LEU A 186 14.16 -12.16 -2.89
CA LEU A 186 15.49 -12.26 -3.49
C LEU A 186 16.19 -13.56 -3.08
N VAL A 187 16.18 -13.92 -1.80
CA VAL A 187 16.81 -15.15 -1.29
C VAL A 187 16.09 -16.42 -1.77
N ARG A 188 14.77 -16.37 -1.97
CA ARG A 188 13.98 -17.55 -2.33
C ARG A 188 14.01 -17.89 -3.82
N TYR A 189 14.29 -16.89 -4.67
CA TYR A 189 14.24 -17.03 -6.13
C TYR A 189 15.58 -16.82 -6.83
N PHE A 190 16.63 -16.47 -6.09
CA PHE A 190 18.01 -16.37 -6.56
C PHE A 190 18.88 -17.41 -5.85
#